data_AF-A0A1J5LJL2-F1
#
_entry.id   AF-A0A1J5LJL2-F1
#
_cell.length_a   1.000
_cell.length_b   1.000
_cell.length_c   1.000
_cell.angle_alpha   90.00
_cell.angle_beta   90.00
_cell.angle_gamma   90.00
#
_symmetry.space_group_name_H-M   'P 1'
#
loop_
_entity.id
_entity.type
_entity.pdbx_description
1 polymer ?
#
loop_
_entity_poly.entity_id
_entity_poly.type
_entity_poly.pdbx_seq_one_letter_code
_entity_poly.pdbx_strand_id
1 'polypeptide(L)' 'LSKWEEIMGSAVAKRTEKKYIKNRVLYLELNSSVMRGELMQQRSEIVKKINAVSGVPIIDEVHLA' A
#
# COMPACT_ATOMS: atom_id res chain seq x y z
N LEU A 1 -10.29 2.99 -1.02
CA LEU A 1 -8.95 3.11 -1.66
C LEU A 1 -8.69 4.48 -2.30
N SER A 2 -9.67 5.39 -2.37
CA SER A 2 -9.52 6.71 -3.00
C SER A 2 -8.45 7.63 -2.36
N LYS A 3 -8.03 7.33 -1.13
CA LYS A 3 -6.96 8.03 -0.41
C LYS A 3 -5.56 7.42 -0.59
N TRP A 4 -5.39 6.40 -1.44
CA TRP A 4 -4.09 5.74 -1.64
C TRP A 4 -2.98 6.73 -2.02
N GLU A 5 -3.28 7.66 -2.92
CA GLU A 5 -2.35 8.72 -3.33
C GLU A 5 -1.99 9.68 -2.19
N GLU A 6 -2.92 9.97 -1.29
CA GLU A 6 -2.67 10.80 -0.10
C GLU A 6 -1.77 10.07 0.91
N ILE A 7 -1.97 8.76 1.07
CA ILE A 7 -1.23 7.92 2.02
C ILE A 7 0.22 7.68 1.56
N MET A 8 0.39 7.40 0.27
CA MET A 8 1.67 6.96 -0.30
C MET A 8 2.38 8.02 -1.14
N GLY A 9 1.68 9.08 -1.53
CA GLY A 9 2.15 10.08 -2.47
C GLY A 9 1.89 9.70 -3.93
N SER A 10 1.85 10.73 -4.77
CA SER A 10 1.62 10.63 -6.22
C SER A 10 2.67 9.77 -6.94
N ALA A 11 3.91 9.73 -6.43
CA ALA A 11 5.00 8.94 -7.00
C ALA A 11 4.73 7.43 -6.93
N VAL A 12 4.24 6.93 -5.80
CA VAL A 12 3.88 5.52 -5.61
C VAL A 12 2.57 5.21 -6.33
N ALA A 13 1.57 6.09 -6.20
CA ALA A 13 0.25 5.90 -6.80
C ALA A 13 0.32 5.78 -8.32
N LYS A 14 1.14 6.60 -8.99
CA LYS A 14 1.33 6.53 -10.46
C LYS A 14 1.96 5.24 -10.96
N ARG A 15 2.71 4.53 -10.12
CA ARG A 15 3.40 3.28 -10.47
C ARG A 15 2.71 2.04 -9.91
N THR A 16 1.63 2.23 -9.15
CA THR A 16 0.78 1.15 -8.65
C THR A 16 -0.20 0.78 -9.76
N GLU A 17 0.03 -0.34 -10.43
CA GLU A 17 -0.83 -0.81 -11.52
C GLU A 17 -2.11 -1.44 -10.99
N LYS A 18 -1.99 -2.27 -9.94
CA LYS A 18 -3.15 -2.85 -9.25
C LYS A 18 -3.00 -2.72 -7.75
N LYS A 19 -4.14 -2.46 -7.09
CA LYS A 19 -4.26 -2.46 -5.63
C LYS A 19 -5.61 -3.01 -5.21
N TYR A 20 -5.61 -4.02 -4.35
CA TYR A 20 -6.83 -4.59 -3.81
C TYR A 20 -6.58 -5.18 -2.43
N ILE A 21 -7.63 -5.25 -1.62
CA ILE A 21 -7.55 -5.83 -0.27
C ILE A 21 -8.28 -7.16 -0.30
N LYS A 22 -7.63 -8.23 0.14
CA LYS A 22 -8.22 -9.56 0.26
C LYS A 22 -7.74 -10.20 1.55
N ASN A 23 -8.66 -10.74 2.35
CA ASN A 23 -8.35 -11.36 3.65
C ASN A 23 -7.48 -10.48 4.56
N ARG A 24 -7.77 -9.18 4.62
CA ARG A 24 -6.99 -8.19 5.40
C ARG A 24 -5.53 -8.03 4.93
N VAL A 25 -5.19 -8.51 3.74
CA VAL A 25 -3.91 -8.29 3.08
C VAL A 25 -4.11 -7.31 1.93
N LEU A 26 -3.31 -6.25 1.89
CA LEU A 26 -3.26 -5.34 0.76
C LEU A 26 -2.30 -5.89 -0.29
N TYR A 27 -2.85 -6.27 -1.44
CA TYR A 27 -2.08 -6.68 -2.60
C TYR A 27 -1.79 -5.47 -3.48
N LEU A 28 -0.52 -5.27 -3.78
CA LEU A 28 -0.01 -4.20 -4.63
C LEU A 28 0.82 -4.79 -5.75
N GLU A 29 0.54 -4.34 -6.97
CA GLU A 29 1.30 -4.66 -8.17
C GLU A 29 1.94 -3.37 -8.67
N LEU A 30 3.27 -3.34 -8.73
CA LEU A 30 4.04 -2.19 -9.20
C LEU A 30 4.87 -2.56 -10.42
N ASN A 31 4.98 -1.63 -11.36
CA ASN A 31 5.84 -1.79 -12.54
C ASN A 31 7.31 -1.42 -12.30
N SER A 32 7.69 -1.02 -11.07
CA SER A 32 9.04 -0.61 -10.70
C SER A 32 9.61 -1.48 -9.59
N SER A 33 10.66 -2.22 -9.91
CA SER A 33 11.39 -3.07 -8.95
C SER A 33 12.04 -2.29 -7.82
N VAL A 34 12.59 -1.10 -8.11
CA VAL A 34 13.23 -0.23 -7.11
C VAL A 34 12.22 0.25 -6.08
N MET A 35 11.10 0.83 -6.53
CA MET A 35 10.05 1.29 -5.60
C MET A 35 9.41 0.14 -4.83
N ARG A 36 9.28 -1.04 -5.45
CA ARG A 36 8.81 -2.24 -4.74
C ARG A 36 9.70 -2.53 -3.52
N GLY A 37 11.02 -2.43 -3.67
CA GLY A 37 11.98 -2.60 -2.58
C GLY A 37 11.81 -1.55 -1.47
N GLU A 38 11.70 -0.28 -1.83
CA GLU A 38 11.46 0.82 -0.87
C GLU A 38 10.14 0.62 -0.10
N LEU A 39 9.07 0.25 -0.82
CA LEU A 39 7.76 -0.04 -0.24
C LEU A 39 7.78 -1.25 0.67
N MET A 40 8.55 -2.29 0.35
CA MET A 40 8.72 -3.45 1.23
C MET A 40 9.35 -3.06 2.55
N GLN A 41 10.32 -2.15 2.56
CA GLN A 41 10.90 -1.63 3.81
C GLN A 41 9.89 -0.82 4.62
N GLN A 42 9.04 -0.05 3.94
CA GLN A 42 8.03 0.79 4.57
C GLN A 42 6.70 0.07 4.86
N ARG A 43 6.56 -1.22 4.51
CA ARG A 43 5.27 -1.95 4.57
C ARG A 43 4.57 -1.85 5.92
N SER A 44 5.32 -1.91 7.02
CA SER A 44 4.79 -1.83 8.38
C SER A 44 4.21 -0.45 8.68
N GLU A 45 4.80 0.61 8.15
CA GLU A 45 4.25 1.96 8.26
C GLU A 45 3.00 2.14 7.38
N ILE A 46 2.98 1.52 6.19
CA ILE A 46 1.82 1.56 5.29
C ILE A 46 0.59 0.96 5.98
N VAL A 47 0.75 -0.20 6.63
CA VAL A 47 -0.33 -0.84 7.42
C VAL A 47 -0.88 0.13 8.46
N LYS A 48 0.01 0.76 9.25
CA LYS A 48 -0.39 1.73 10.28
C LYS A 48 -1.12 2.94 9.69
N LYS A 49 -0.59 3.53 8.62
CA LYS A 49 -1.19 4.71 7.97
C LYS A 49 -2.57 4.38 7.39
N ILE A 50 -2.73 3.24 6.71
CA ILE A 50 -4.03 2.83 6.16
C ILE A 50 -5.05 2.62 7.27
N ASN A 51 -4.67 1.92 8.35
CA ASN A 51 -5.56 1.68 9.47
C ASN A 51 -5.92 2.99 10.20
N ALA A 52 -4.97 3.90 10.37
CA ALA A 52 -5.20 5.22 10.96
C ALA A 52 -6.16 6.07 10.12
N VAL A 53 -5.95 6.14 8.80
CA VAL A 53 -6.82 6.89 7.88
C VAL A 53 -8.23 6.30 7.83
N SER A 54 -8.35 4.99 8.00
CA SER A 54 -9.64 4.30 7.98
C SER A 54 -10.36 4.34 9.33
N GLY A 55 -9.68 4.76 10.41
CA GLY A 55 -10.20 4.75 11.78
C GLY A 55 -10.38 3.35 12.38
N VAL A 56 -10.16 2.30 11.60
CA VAL A 56 -10.27 0.88 11.99
C VAL A 56 -9.16 0.07 11.33
N PRO A 57 -8.73 -1.05 11.95
CA PRO A 57 -7.75 -1.93 11.34
C PRO A 57 -8.38 -2.69 10.16
N ILE A 58 -8.14 -2.22 8.94
CA ILE A 58 -8.61 -2.84 7.69
C ILE A 58 -7.60 -3.87 7.17
N ILE A 59 -6.31 -3.57 7.28
CA ILE A 59 -5.25 -4.43 6.78
C ILE A 59 -4.25 -4.78 7.88
N ASP A 60 -3.70 -5.98 7.81
CA ASP A 60 -2.68 -6.47 8.74
C ASP A 60 -1.34 -6.66 8.03
N GLU A 61 -1.37 -6.92 6.71
CA GLU A 61 -0.19 -7.17 5.90
C GLU A 61 -0.28 -6.46 4.54
N VAL A 62 0.88 -6.17 3.95
CA VAL A 62 1.01 -5.69 2.57
C VAL A 62 1.82 -6.71 1.79
N HIS A 63 1.23 -7.23 0.73
CA HIS A 63 1.86 -8.12 -0.23
C HIS A 63 2.17 -7.35 -1.51
N LEU A 64 3.45 -7.37 -1.89
CA LEU A 64 3.96 -6.72 -3.09
C LEU A 64 4.30 -7.82 -4.10
N ALA A 65 3.51 -7.90 -5.17
CA ALA A 65 3.73 -8.77 -6.32
C ALA A 65 4.57 -8.06 -7.37
#